data_AF-A0A8H6VJA3-F1
#
_entry.id   AF-A0A8H6VJA3-F1
#
_cell.length_a   1.000
_cell.length_b   1.000
_cell.length_c   1.000
_cell.angle_alpha   90.00
_cell.angle_beta   90.00
_cell.angle_gamma   90.00
#
_symmetry.space_group_name_H-M   'P 1'
#
loop_
_entity.id
_entity.type
_entity.pdbx_description
1 polymer ?
#
loop_
_entity_poly.entity_id
_entity_poly.type
_entity_poly.pdbx_seq_one_letter_code
_entity_poly.pdbx_strand_id
1 'polypeptide(L)'
;MKFANTQLFAALPATCLATCGTPYPSSQIDGTLVHSIVLDMGTDAANVTASQYDQYFTQDTALEGVKAIIASGNLYVNLWAIPANETAFQENSLCTSGGYLVDQVAWLFWNSTTESYFGAYKAGTEQDDYDAAALSVATALVAGLEVRFWDTNGDGYTDLIDADYMEGVTVETITKNSNGTYSVYRGDIDLMNVTPYEGANFDADKFSGSGPSIPEANFDTNITSGSVALFWYGNNGWAMKKAQQVTGIFVDGADHTFYDIDDVTYEDAMLFSRDNLFISNRPGEFTDAQKFFQFTKDSAAGLDVSLWLVPVTNTNNTGAPIGMTSDGSSRTFLSEAITHTQEHLDNVTVSDDGSDVSSDRYWVTQDVYTQLDDAIARANASLTSANSTSFLFDYQSYILYLTLNGSATDIGAAYAYFNYTGFLNEEQYGTA
;
A
#
# COMPACT_ATOMS: atom_id res chain seq x y z
N MET A 1 -0.40 24.40 -15.38
CA MET A 1 -1.87 24.47 -15.22
C MET A 1 -2.52 23.60 -16.30
N LYS A 2 -2.59 22.29 -16.05
CA LYS A 2 -3.47 21.37 -16.79
C LYS A 2 -4.38 20.79 -15.70
N PHE A 3 -5.61 21.24 -15.68
CA PHE A 3 -6.66 20.63 -14.87
C PHE A 3 -6.97 19.28 -15.51
N ALA A 4 -6.46 18.20 -14.92
CA ALA A 4 -6.99 16.88 -15.17
C ALA A 4 -8.39 16.85 -14.55
N ASN A 5 -9.37 16.58 -15.39
CA ASN A 5 -10.79 16.64 -15.07
C ASN A 5 -11.13 15.43 -14.17
N THR A 6 -10.99 15.57 -12.85
CA THR A 6 -11.21 14.53 -11.82
C THR A 6 -12.69 14.28 -11.51
N GLN A 7 -13.57 14.36 -12.50
CA GLN A 7 -14.99 14.04 -12.34
C GLN A 7 -15.43 12.97 -13.32
N LEU A 8 -14.96 11.74 -13.12
CA LEU A 8 -15.69 10.55 -13.55
C LEU A 8 -15.32 9.29 -12.74
N PHE A 9 -15.13 9.40 -11.43
CA PHE A 9 -15.27 8.21 -10.57
C PHE A 9 -16.76 7.99 -10.31
N ALA A 10 -17.48 7.50 -11.32
CA ALA A 10 -18.77 6.90 -11.07
C ALA A 10 -18.50 5.62 -10.26
N ALA A 11 -18.74 5.70 -8.95
CA ALA A 11 -18.90 4.51 -8.13
C ALA A 11 -20.10 3.72 -8.69
N LEU A 12 -19.80 2.77 -9.57
CA LEU A 12 -20.79 1.81 -10.06
C LEU A 12 -21.29 1.01 -8.85
N PRO A 13 -22.60 0.74 -8.74
CA PRO A 13 -23.15 -0.01 -7.63
C PRO A 13 -22.53 -1.41 -7.57
N ALA A 14 -21.90 -1.71 -6.43
CA ALA A 14 -21.27 -2.99 -6.09
C ALA A 14 -22.28 -4.13 -5.92
N THR A 15 -22.98 -4.52 -6.98
CA THR A 15 -23.95 -5.64 -6.93
C THR A 15 -23.60 -6.82 -7.83
N CYS A 16 -22.53 -6.76 -8.61
CA CYS A 16 -22.00 -7.92 -9.33
C CYS A 16 -20.56 -8.17 -8.93
N LEU A 17 -20.35 -9.15 -8.05
CA LEU A 17 -19.04 -9.72 -7.70
C LEU A 17 -18.37 -10.48 -8.87
N ALA A 18 -19.00 -10.48 -10.04
CA ALA A 18 -18.57 -11.27 -11.17
C ALA A 18 -17.65 -10.44 -12.07
N THR A 19 -16.36 -10.76 -12.05
CA THR A 19 -15.46 -10.33 -13.10
C THR A 19 -15.84 -11.04 -14.39
N CYS A 20 -15.72 -10.31 -15.50
CA CYS A 20 -16.12 -10.81 -16.81
C CYS A 20 -15.04 -11.67 -17.50
N GLY A 21 -13.91 -11.86 -16.81
CA GLY A 21 -12.87 -12.81 -17.22
C GLY A 21 -13.32 -14.26 -17.15
N THR A 22 -12.62 -15.13 -17.87
CA THR A 22 -12.78 -16.59 -17.70
C THR A 22 -11.92 -17.03 -16.51
N PRO A 23 -12.48 -17.70 -15.48
CA PRO A 23 -11.68 -18.15 -14.36
C PRO A 23 -10.74 -19.26 -14.82
N TYR A 24 -9.51 -19.27 -14.31
CA TYR A 24 -8.62 -20.40 -14.49
C TYR A 24 -9.27 -21.65 -13.84
N PRO A 25 -9.24 -22.83 -14.50
CA PRO A 25 -9.99 -24.01 -14.04
C PRO A 25 -9.43 -24.66 -12.77
N SER A 26 -8.25 -24.23 -12.32
CA SER A 26 -7.53 -24.74 -11.15
C SER A 26 -7.21 -23.60 -10.18
N SER A 27 -6.82 -23.95 -8.96
CA SER A 27 -6.32 -23.00 -7.96
C SER A 27 -4.87 -22.55 -8.20
N GLN A 28 -4.20 -23.14 -9.18
CA GLN A 28 -2.83 -22.83 -9.60
C GLN A 28 -2.67 -23.13 -11.08
N ILE A 29 -1.74 -22.43 -11.74
CA ILE A 29 -1.39 -22.67 -13.13
C ILE A 29 -0.76 -24.06 -13.30
N ASP A 30 -1.21 -24.82 -14.29
CA ASP A 30 -0.60 -26.08 -14.71
C ASP A 30 0.40 -25.80 -15.84
N GLY A 31 1.69 -25.78 -15.50
CA GLY A 31 2.78 -25.44 -16.41
C GLY A 31 4.13 -25.40 -15.70
N THR A 32 5.19 -25.22 -16.48
CA THR A 32 6.54 -24.98 -15.96
C THR A 32 6.75 -23.47 -15.82
N LEU A 33 7.11 -23.00 -14.62
CA LEU A 33 7.49 -21.61 -14.42
C LEU A 33 8.79 -21.33 -15.19
N VAL A 34 8.71 -20.49 -16.21
CA VAL A 34 9.85 -20.08 -17.04
C VAL A 34 10.59 -18.93 -16.38
N HIS A 35 9.84 -17.97 -15.85
CA HIS A 35 10.38 -16.78 -15.20
C HIS A 35 9.35 -16.18 -14.24
N SER A 36 9.81 -15.47 -13.22
CA SER A 36 8.97 -14.56 -12.45
C SER A 36 9.72 -13.28 -12.13
N ILE A 37 8.97 -12.18 -12.08
CA ILE A 37 9.50 -10.83 -11.91
C ILE A 37 8.67 -10.07 -10.88
N VAL A 38 9.28 -9.12 -10.19
CA VAL A 38 8.58 -8.16 -9.34
C VAL A 38 8.75 -6.80 -9.99
N LEU A 39 7.69 -6.25 -10.56
CA LEU A 39 7.80 -5.06 -11.41
C LEU A 39 8.31 -3.85 -10.64
N ASP A 40 9.16 -3.05 -11.29
CA ASP A 40 9.65 -1.76 -10.77
C ASP A 40 10.39 -1.85 -9.42
N MET A 41 11.11 -2.96 -9.19
CA MET A 41 12.00 -3.17 -8.04
C MET A 41 13.45 -2.99 -8.47
N GLY A 42 14.07 -1.86 -8.13
CA GLY A 42 15.50 -1.53 -8.31
C GLY A 42 16.12 -1.86 -9.68
N THR A 43 16.42 -3.14 -9.93
CA THR A 43 17.00 -3.66 -11.19
C THR A 43 15.99 -4.16 -12.23
N ASP A 44 14.72 -4.35 -11.84
CA ASP A 44 13.68 -4.87 -12.72
C ASP A 44 13.08 -3.78 -13.61
N ALA A 45 12.60 -4.18 -14.79
CA ALA A 45 11.94 -3.27 -15.69
C ALA A 45 10.56 -2.85 -15.17
N ALA A 46 10.13 -1.64 -15.55
CA ALA A 46 8.84 -1.08 -15.13
C ALA A 46 7.61 -1.89 -15.59
N ASN A 47 7.72 -2.75 -16.61
CA ASN A 47 6.61 -3.60 -17.06
C ASN A 47 7.07 -4.85 -17.82
N VAL A 48 6.12 -5.76 -18.04
CA VAL A 48 6.30 -7.10 -18.66
C VAL A 48 6.73 -7.09 -20.13
N THR A 49 6.69 -5.94 -20.83
CA THR A 49 7.03 -5.86 -22.27
C THR A 49 8.46 -5.38 -22.53
N ALA A 50 9.26 -5.22 -21.47
CA ALA A 50 10.65 -4.79 -21.57
C ALA A 50 11.53 -5.79 -22.33
N SER A 51 12.49 -5.27 -23.12
CA SER A 51 13.31 -6.09 -24.03
C SER A 51 14.21 -7.11 -23.33
N GLN A 52 14.48 -6.94 -22.03
CA GLN A 52 15.22 -7.94 -21.26
C GLN A 52 14.46 -9.28 -21.12
N TYR A 53 13.16 -9.28 -21.37
CA TYR A 53 12.31 -10.46 -21.34
C TYR A 53 12.11 -11.11 -22.71
N ASP A 54 12.68 -10.56 -23.79
CA ASP A 54 12.52 -11.07 -25.17
C ASP A 54 12.84 -12.57 -25.28
N GLN A 55 13.84 -13.04 -24.52
CA GLN A 55 14.28 -14.44 -24.50
C GLN A 55 13.21 -15.45 -24.03
N TYR A 56 12.13 -15.00 -23.40
CA TYR A 56 11.07 -15.86 -22.86
C TYR A 56 9.88 -16.05 -23.82
N PHE A 57 9.92 -15.46 -25.02
CA PHE A 57 8.82 -15.49 -25.98
C PHE A 57 9.27 -15.99 -27.35
N THR A 58 8.33 -16.59 -28.11
CA THR A 58 8.60 -17.05 -29.48
C THR A 58 8.51 -15.94 -30.53
N GLN A 59 7.91 -14.79 -30.18
CA GLN A 59 7.60 -13.67 -31.09
C GLN A 59 8.76 -12.67 -31.29
N ASP A 60 10.01 -13.11 -31.09
CA ASP A 60 11.25 -12.30 -31.13
C ASP A 60 11.34 -11.15 -30.09
N THR A 61 10.22 -10.63 -29.58
CA THR A 61 10.16 -9.58 -28.56
C THR A 61 9.09 -9.86 -27.50
N ALA A 62 9.31 -9.39 -26.27
CA ALA A 62 8.38 -9.50 -25.16
C ALA A 62 7.06 -8.76 -25.43
N LEU A 63 7.12 -7.60 -26.10
CA LEU A 63 5.91 -6.87 -26.50
C LEU A 63 4.98 -7.71 -27.38
N GLU A 64 5.52 -8.32 -28.44
CA GLU A 64 4.72 -9.14 -29.35
C GLU A 64 4.29 -10.46 -28.68
N GLY A 65 5.12 -11.01 -27.79
CA GLY A 65 4.77 -12.17 -26.98
C GLY A 65 3.59 -11.91 -26.03
N VAL A 66 3.61 -10.80 -25.28
CA VAL A 66 2.52 -10.38 -24.40
C VAL A 66 1.23 -10.15 -25.19
N LYS A 67 1.30 -9.49 -26.36
CA LYS A 67 0.13 -9.34 -27.24
C LYS A 67 -0.44 -10.69 -27.69
N ALA A 68 0.42 -11.65 -28.04
CA ALA A 68 0.00 -12.99 -28.43
C ALA A 68 -0.71 -13.74 -27.29
N ILE A 69 -0.21 -13.60 -26.06
CA ILE A 69 -0.80 -14.18 -24.84
C ILE A 69 -2.15 -13.54 -24.51
N ILE A 70 -2.29 -12.22 -24.67
CA ILE A 70 -3.60 -11.55 -24.53
C ILE A 70 -4.58 -12.09 -25.57
N ALA A 71 -4.16 -12.14 -26.84
CA ALA A 71 -5.00 -12.59 -27.95
C ALA A 71 -5.43 -14.06 -27.83
N SER A 72 -4.66 -14.89 -27.11
CA SER A 72 -5.03 -16.28 -26.80
C SER A 72 -5.91 -16.40 -25.55
N GLY A 73 -6.14 -15.32 -24.79
CA GLY A 73 -6.87 -15.33 -23.52
C GLY A 73 -6.09 -15.91 -22.36
N ASN A 74 -4.75 -15.88 -22.43
CA ASN A 74 -3.85 -16.48 -21.45
C ASN A 74 -3.13 -15.46 -20.54
N LEU A 75 -3.64 -14.22 -20.44
CA LEU A 75 -3.18 -13.27 -19.43
C LEU A 75 -4.18 -13.22 -18.27
N TYR A 76 -3.73 -13.57 -17.07
CA TYR A 76 -4.55 -13.68 -15.87
C TYR A 76 -4.13 -12.69 -14.79
N VAL A 77 -5.11 -12.09 -14.12
CA VAL A 77 -4.90 -11.39 -12.84
C VAL A 77 -5.81 -12.03 -11.80
N ASN A 78 -5.26 -12.44 -10.65
CA ASN A 78 -5.99 -13.19 -9.62
C ASN A 78 -6.73 -14.41 -10.18
N LEU A 79 -6.10 -15.11 -11.14
CA LEU A 79 -6.64 -16.26 -11.88
C LEU A 79 -7.90 -15.96 -12.71
N TRP A 80 -8.12 -14.70 -13.10
CA TRP A 80 -9.15 -14.31 -14.06
C TRP A 80 -8.56 -13.82 -15.35
N ALA A 81 -8.87 -14.48 -16.47
CA ALA A 81 -8.35 -14.12 -17.78
C ALA A 81 -8.90 -12.75 -18.21
N ILE A 82 -8.05 -11.88 -18.72
CA ILE A 82 -8.50 -10.73 -19.51
C ILE A 82 -9.18 -11.29 -20.78
N PRO A 83 -10.32 -10.73 -21.24
CA PRO A 83 -10.96 -11.23 -22.45
C PRO A 83 -10.01 -11.17 -23.65
N ALA A 84 -10.05 -12.18 -24.51
CA ALA A 84 -9.03 -12.35 -25.55
C ALA A 84 -9.11 -11.30 -26.68
N ASN A 85 -10.28 -10.72 -26.88
CA ASN A 85 -10.55 -9.75 -27.94
C ASN A 85 -11.86 -8.98 -27.65
N GLU A 86 -12.11 -7.95 -28.45
CA GLU A 86 -13.30 -7.10 -28.35
C GLU A 86 -14.61 -7.90 -28.42
N THR A 87 -14.71 -8.91 -29.29
CA THR A 87 -15.92 -9.73 -29.38
C THR A 87 -16.19 -10.48 -28.07
N ALA A 88 -15.17 -11.12 -27.50
CA ALA A 88 -15.29 -11.80 -26.21
C ALA A 88 -15.69 -10.84 -25.08
N PHE A 89 -15.20 -9.59 -25.11
CA PHE A 89 -15.59 -8.56 -24.15
C PHE A 89 -17.06 -8.13 -24.36
N GLN A 90 -17.47 -7.83 -25.60
CA GLN A 90 -18.81 -7.30 -25.89
C GLN A 90 -19.93 -8.35 -25.73
N GLU A 91 -19.65 -9.63 -25.99
CA GLU A 91 -20.60 -10.72 -25.80
C GLU A 91 -20.85 -11.06 -24.32
N ASN A 92 -19.97 -10.61 -23.42
CA ASN A 92 -20.14 -10.78 -21.99
C ASN A 92 -20.88 -9.58 -21.37
N SER A 93 -22.11 -9.80 -20.91
CA SER A 93 -22.94 -8.77 -20.28
C SER A 93 -22.35 -8.18 -18.99
N LEU A 94 -21.45 -8.91 -18.32
CA LEU A 94 -20.72 -8.41 -17.15
C LEU A 94 -19.62 -7.42 -17.57
N CYS A 95 -18.89 -7.71 -18.65
CA CYS A 95 -17.87 -6.79 -19.17
C CYS A 95 -18.50 -5.46 -19.62
N THR A 96 -19.63 -5.53 -20.31
CA THR A 96 -20.30 -4.33 -20.85
C THR A 96 -21.04 -3.50 -19.80
N SER A 97 -21.28 -4.04 -18.59
CA SER A 97 -21.92 -3.32 -17.50
C SER A 97 -20.94 -2.80 -16.44
N GLY A 98 -19.89 -3.56 -16.12
CA GLY A 98 -18.91 -3.21 -15.08
C GLY A 98 -17.45 -3.18 -15.54
N GLY A 99 -17.14 -3.74 -16.71
CA GLY A 99 -15.77 -3.96 -17.17
C GLY A 99 -15.17 -5.28 -16.69
N TYR A 100 -13.91 -5.51 -17.06
CA TYR A 100 -13.07 -6.52 -16.42
C TYR A 100 -12.63 -5.95 -15.07
N LEU A 101 -13.03 -6.64 -14.00
CA LEU A 101 -12.80 -6.21 -12.64
C LEU A 101 -11.64 -6.99 -12.02
N VAL A 102 -10.74 -6.26 -11.36
CA VAL A 102 -9.74 -6.80 -10.43
C VAL A 102 -10.04 -6.20 -9.07
N ASP A 103 -10.27 -7.04 -8.07
CA ASP A 103 -10.71 -6.64 -6.73
C ASP A 103 -11.91 -5.67 -6.76
N GLN A 104 -12.87 -5.96 -7.65
CA GLN A 104 -14.09 -5.18 -7.87
C GLN A 104 -13.87 -3.77 -8.46
N VAL A 105 -12.64 -3.46 -8.89
CA VAL A 105 -12.31 -2.22 -9.59
C VAL A 105 -12.10 -2.51 -11.06
N ALA A 106 -12.69 -1.70 -11.94
CA ALA A 106 -12.54 -1.87 -13.39
C ALA A 106 -11.11 -1.55 -13.82
N TRP A 107 -10.47 -2.47 -14.54
CA TRP A 107 -9.17 -2.26 -15.17
C TRP A 107 -9.26 -2.22 -16.69
N LEU A 108 -10.30 -2.84 -17.26
CA LEU A 108 -10.66 -2.69 -18.67
C LEU A 108 -12.15 -2.40 -18.77
N PHE A 109 -12.51 -1.28 -19.39
CA PHE A 109 -13.88 -0.78 -19.42
C PHE A 109 -14.20 -0.16 -20.78
N TRP A 110 -15.45 -0.29 -21.22
CA TRP A 110 -15.97 0.41 -22.39
C TRP A 110 -16.88 1.56 -21.95
N ASN A 111 -16.49 2.78 -22.30
CA ASN A 111 -17.31 3.95 -22.03
C ASN A 111 -18.24 4.22 -23.20
N SER A 112 -19.52 3.86 -23.04
CA SER A 112 -20.54 4.10 -24.07
C SER A 112 -20.87 5.57 -24.32
N THR A 113 -20.44 6.49 -23.45
CA THR A 113 -20.66 7.93 -23.64
C THR A 113 -19.61 8.54 -24.55
N THR A 114 -18.34 8.14 -24.40
CA THR A 114 -17.22 8.62 -25.21
C THR A 114 -16.91 7.70 -26.39
N GLU A 115 -17.55 6.53 -26.45
CA GLU A 115 -17.27 5.47 -27.43
C GLU A 115 -15.79 5.10 -27.47
N SER A 116 -15.20 4.95 -26.29
CA SER A 116 -13.78 4.62 -26.13
C SER A 116 -13.53 3.53 -25.08
N TYR A 117 -12.44 2.79 -25.28
CA TYR A 117 -11.96 1.83 -24.30
C TYR A 117 -11.05 2.51 -23.30
N PHE A 118 -11.10 2.03 -22.06
CA PHE A 118 -10.20 2.44 -21.00
C PHE A 118 -9.48 1.19 -20.50
N GLY A 119 -8.16 1.26 -20.43
CA GLY A 119 -7.29 0.22 -19.89
C GLY A 119 -6.40 0.74 -18.77
N ALA A 120 -5.47 -0.10 -18.33
CA ALA A 120 -4.55 0.12 -17.21
C ALA A 120 -5.20 -0.02 -15.81
N TYR A 121 -4.36 0.17 -14.79
CA TYR A 121 -4.81 0.27 -13.40
C TYR A 121 -5.98 1.26 -13.26
N LYS A 122 -7.09 0.79 -12.67
CA LYS A 122 -8.36 1.54 -12.54
C LYS A 122 -8.97 2.06 -13.84
N ALA A 123 -8.64 1.47 -14.99
CA ALA A 123 -9.09 1.97 -16.28
C ALA A 123 -8.72 3.47 -16.44
N GLY A 124 -7.53 3.87 -15.96
CA GLY A 124 -7.12 5.27 -15.91
C GLY A 124 -6.67 5.86 -17.26
N THR A 125 -6.53 5.02 -18.29
CA THR A 125 -6.00 5.43 -19.60
C THR A 125 -7.02 5.15 -20.70
N GLU A 126 -7.50 6.21 -21.35
CA GLU A 126 -8.31 6.11 -22.57
C GLU A 126 -7.46 5.60 -23.75
N GLN A 127 -8.04 4.73 -24.57
CA GLN A 127 -7.38 4.07 -25.69
C GLN A 127 -8.27 4.05 -26.92
N ASP A 128 -7.62 4.00 -28.08
CA ASP A 128 -8.28 4.05 -29.40
C ASP A 128 -9.05 2.75 -29.72
N ASP A 129 -8.61 1.61 -29.18
CA ASP A 129 -9.20 0.30 -29.42
C ASP A 129 -9.04 -0.66 -28.24
N TYR A 130 -9.70 -1.82 -28.35
CA TYR A 130 -9.69 -2.87 -27.34
C TYR A 130 -8.28 -3.43 -27.09
N ASP A 131 -7.52 -3.70 -28.15
CA ASP A 131 -6.22 -4.36 -28.05
C ASP A 131 -5.21 -3.45 -27.32
N ALA A 132 -5.24 -2.15 -27.59
CA ALA A 132 -4.47 -1.14 -26.88
C ALA A 132 -4.88 -1.02 -25.41
N ALA A 133 -6.18 -1.10 -25.10
CA ALA A 133 -6.68 -1.10 -23.73
C ALA A 133 -6.29 -2.36 -22.95
N ALA A 134 -6.42 -3.54 -23.55
CA ALA A 134 -6.01 -4.81 -22.95
C ALA A 134 -4.48 -4.86 -22.74
N LEU A 135 -3.70 -4.38 -23.71
CA LEU A 135 -2.26 -4.23 -23.54
C LEU A 135 -1.92 -3.25 -22.41
N SER A 136 -2.68 -2.15 -22.28
CA SER A 136 -2.49 -1.19 -21.18
C SER A 136 -2.71 -1.82 -19.81
N VAL A 137 -3.63 -2.78 -19.68
CA VAL A 137 -3.81 -3.58 -18.46
C VAL A 137 -2.54 -4.39 -18.16
N ALA A 138 -1.99 -5.09 -19.16
CA ALA A 138 -0.78 -5.89 -19.01
C ALA A 138 0.45 -5.04 -18.65
N THR A 139 0.59 -3.85 -19.25
CA THR A 139 1.74 -2.96 -19.01
C THR A 139 1.61 -2.11 -17.75
N ALA A 140 0.42 -2.08 -17.14
CA ALA A 140 0.15 -1.36 -15.90
C ALA A 140 -0.24 -2.30 -14.75
N LEU A 141 0.20 -3.57 -14.82
CA LEU A 141 0.26 -4.43 -13.64
C LEU A 141 1.03 -3.69 -12.55
N VAL A 142 0.50 -3.73 -11.33
CA VAL A 142 1.00 -2.86 -10.26
C VAL A 142 2.43 -3.28 -9.89
N ALA A 143 3.29 -2.26 -9.80
CA ALA A 143 4.64 -2.37 -9.29
C ALA A 143 4.67 -3.14 -7.96
N GLY A 144 5.74 -3.86 -7.68
CA GLY A 144 5.93 -4.57 -6.42
C GLY A 144 5.18 -5.90 -6.26
N LEU A 145 4.28 -6.22 -7.20
CA LEU A 145 3.62 -7.52 -7.27
C LEU A 145 4.31 -8.45 -8.25
N GLU A 146 4.23 -9.75 -7.96
CA GLU A 146 4.84 -10.77 -8.80
C GLU A 146 4.02 -11.00 -10.07
N VAL A 147 4.72 -11.00 -11.21
CA VAL A 147 4.21 -11.48 -12.49
C VAL A 147 5.01 -12.71 -12.90
N ARG A 148 4.32 -13.75 -13.37
CA ARG A 148 4.90 -15.07 -13.63
C ARG A 148 4.62 -15.48 -15.07
N PHE A 149 5.64 -16.05 -15.70
CA PHE A 149 5.64 -16.52 -17.08
C PHE A 149 5.69 -18.05 -17.08
N TRP A 150 4.71 -18.67 -17.73
CA TRP A 150 4.51 -20.11 -17.71
C TRP A 150 4.59 -20.72 -19.11
N ASP A 151 5.32 -21.82 -19.20
CA ASP A 151 5.30 -22.74 -20.33
C ASP A 151 4.28 -23.85 -20.02
N THR A 152 3.19 -23.87 -20.77
CA THR A 152 2.08 -24.82 -20.58
C THR A 152 2.14 -25.98 -21.57
N ASN A 153 3.00 -25.89 -22.59
CA ASN A 153 3.04 -26.83 -23.71
C ASN A 153 4.37 -27.63 -23.79
N GLY A 154 5.39 -27.21 -23.04
CA GLY A 154 6.71 -27.85 -22.93
C GLY A 154 7.74 -27.41 -23.97
N ASP A 155 7.53 -26.30 -24.69
CA ASP A 155 8.45 -25.79 -25.71
C ASP A 155 9.56 -24.86 -25.16
N GLY A 156 9.51 -24.54 -23.86
CA GLY A 156 10.46 -23.68 -23.18
C GLY A 156 10.16 -22.18 -23.28
N TYR A 157 9.01 -21.79 -23.85
CA TYR A 157 8.58 -20.40 -23.99
C TYR A 157 7.30 -20.10 -23.22
N THR A 158 7.02 -18.81 -23.04
CA THR A 158 5.84 -18.35 -22.30
C THR A 158 4.58 -18.52 -23.15
N ASP A 159 3.64 -19.34 -22.67
CA ASP A 159 2.29 -19.52 -23.22
C ASP A 159 1.23 -18.75 -22.42
N LEU A 160 1.53 -18.47 -21.15
CA LEU A 160 0.61 -17.90 -20.18
C LEU A 160 1.36 -16.96 -19.25
N ILE A 161 0.73 -15.82 -18.96
CA ILE A 161 1.19 -14.88 -17.94
C ILE A 161 0.12 -14.81 -16.86
N ASP A 162 0.52 -14.90 -15.59
CA ASP A 162 -0.37 -14.58 -14.48
C ASP A 162 0.28 -13.62 -13.47
N ALA A 163 -0.56 -12.84 -12.82
CA ALA A 163 -0.17 -11.89 -11.79
C ALA A 163 -1.14 -11.95 -10.62
N ASP A 164 -0.61 -11.73 -9.42
CA ASP A 164 -1.43 -11.57 -8.22
C ASP A 164 -1.61 -10.06 -7.96
N TYR A 165 -2.84 -9.55 -8.01
CA TYR A 165 -3.17 -8.24 -7.47
C TYR A 165 -3.62 -8.40 -6.02
N MET A 166 -2.82 -7.90 -5.08
CA MET A 166 -3.08 -8.05 -3.64
C MET A 166 -2.86 -6.72 -2.95
N GLU A 167 -3.72 -6.43 -1.97
CA GLU A 167 -3.69 -5.18 -1.22
C GLU A 167 -3.35 -5.43 0.25
N GLY A 168 -2.49 -4.56 0.81
CA GLY A 168 -2.07 -4.65 2.21
C GLY A 168 -3.13 -4.15 3.19
N VAL A 169 -3.31 -4.81 4.32
CA VAL A 169 -4.17 -4.33 5.41
C VAL A 169 -3.53 -4.63 6.76
N THR A 170 -3.58 -3.69 7.69
CA THR A 170 -3.23 -3.93 9.10
C THR A 170 -4.26 -4.88 9.71
N VAL A 171 -3.85 -5.72 10.65
CA VAL A 171 -4.75 -6.69 11.30
C VAL A 171 -4.74 -6.48 12.79
N GLU A 172 -5.81 -5.89 13.33
CA GLU A 172 -5.98 -5.74 14.78
C GLU A 172 -6.73 -6.92 15.37
N THR A 173 -7.92 -7.22 14.82
CA THR A 173 -8.79 -8.28 15.33
C THR A 173 -9.21 -9.23 14.21
N ILE A 174 -9.24 -10.53 14.54
CA ILE A 174 -9.72 -11.59 13.65
C ILE A 174 -10.89 -12.28 14.35
N THR A 175 -12.03 -12.35 13.67
CA THR A 175 -13.23 -13.03 14.17
C THR A 175 -13.55 -14.23 13.29
N LYS A 176 -13.54 -15.44 13.87
CA LYS A 176 -14.09 -16.63 13.22
C LYS A 176 -15.62 -16.63 13.39
N ASN A 177 -16.34 -16.48 12.29
CA ASN A 177 -17.79 -16.43 12.25
C ASN A 177 -18.39 -17.84 12.37
N SER A 178 -19.63 -17.92 12.86
CA SER A 178 -20.34 -19.21 13.05
C SER A 178 -20.64 -19.96 11.74
N ASN A 179 -20.60 -19.27 10.60
CA ASN A 179 -20.78 -19.83 9.27
C ASN A 179 -19.48 -20.34 8.62
N GLY A 180 -18.36 -20.38 9.34
CA GLY A 180 -17.08 -20.87 8.82
C GLY A 180 -16.32 -19.86 7.95
N THR A 181 -16.62 -18.57 8.07
CA THR A 181 -15.81 -17.49 7.48
C THR A 181 -15.00 -16.76 8.55
N TYR A 182 -14.03 -15.97 8.12
CA TYR A 182 -13.28 -15.03 8.93
C TYR A 182 -13.66 -13.60 8.56
N SER A 183 -13.69 -12.75 9.56
CA SER A 183 -13.84 -11.30 9.46
C SER A 183 -12.60 -10.66 10.08
N VAL A 184 -12.03 -9.68 9.39
CA VAL A 184 -10.86 -8.93 9.86
C VAL A 184 -11.26 -7.51 10.11
N TYR A 185 -10.77 -6.99 11.22
CA TYR A 185 -10.85 -5.59 11.56
C TYR A 185 -9.43 -5.02 11.62
N ARG A 186 -9.22 -3.93 10.89
CA ARG A 186 -7.89 -3.36 10.67
C ARG A 186 -7.36 -2.51 11.82
N GLY A 187 -8.22 -2.19 12.78
CA GLY A 187 -7.94 -1.33 13.91
C GLY A 187 -8.56 0.06 13.78
N ASP A 188 -8.56 0.79 14.89
CA ASP A 188 -8.89 2.21 14.94
C ASP A 188 -7.60 3.02 15.07
N ILE A 189 -7.56 4.15 14.36
CA ILE A 189 -6.63 5.24 14.61
C ILE A 189 -7.38 6.40 15.28
N ASP A 190 -6.65 7.41 15.75
CA ASP A 190 -7.24 8.57 16.39
C ASP A 190 -8.06 9.40 15.39
N LEU A 191 -9.39 9.25 15.46
CA LEU A 191 -10.38 9.86 14.57
C LEU A 191 -10.38 11.39 14.57
N MET A 192 -9.73 12.06 15.54
CA MET A 192 -9.67 13.53 15.56
C MET A 192 -8.79 14.12 14.44
N ASN A 193 -7.80 13.37 13.95
CA ASN A 193 -6.84 13.85 12.94
C ASN A 193 -6.89 13.05 11.63
N VAL A 194 -7.89 12.18 11.47
CA VAL A 194 -8.08 11.42 10.24
C VAL A 194 -8.46 12.37 9.10
N THR A 195 -7.62 12.40 8.09
CA THR A 195 -7.93 13.15 6.87
C THR A 195 -8.90 12.34 5.99
N PRO A 196 -9.63 12.96 5.05
CA PRO A 196 -10.57 12.24 4.18
C PRO A 196 -9.97 11.15 3.30
N TYR A 197 -8.64 11.02 3.25
CA TYR A 197 -7.91 10.06 2.41
C TYR A 197 -7.15 9.03 3.24
N GLU A 198 -7.11 9.18 4.55
CA GLU A 198 -6.45 8.26 5.43
C GLU A 198 -7.26 6.96 5.56
N GLY A 199 -6.80 5.91 4.86
CA GLY A 199 -7.46 4.62 4.82
C GLY A 199 -8.79 4.59 4.04
N ALA A 200 -9.16 5.69 3.38
CA ALA A 200 -10.39 5.86 2.60
C ALA A 200 -10.19 5.67 1.08
N ASN A 201 -8.94 5.65 0.63
CA ASN A 201 -8.63 5.23 -0.72
C ASN A 201 -8.43 3.72 -0.69
N PHE A 202 -9.20 3.03 -1.54
CA PHE A 202 -9.20 1.58 -1.75
C PHE A 202 -9.86 0.79 -0.64
N ASP A 203 -10.14 -0.49 -0.91
CA ASP A 203 -11.04 -1.39 -0.20
C ASP A 203 -10.77 -1.58 1.30
N ALA A 204 -9.79 -0.88 1.86
CA ALA A 204 -9.56 -0.68 3.27
C ALA A 204 -10.80 -0.13 4.02
N ASP A 205 -11.67 0.64 3.35
CA ASP A 205 -13.01 1.00 3.84
C ASP A 205 -13.88 -0.23 4.13
N LYS A 206 -13.70 -1.34 3.38
CA LYS A 206 -14.38 -2.62 3.64
C LYS A 206 -14.01 -3.17 5.02
N PHE A 207 -12.88 -2.77 5.59
CA PHE A 207 -12.36 -3.22 6.89
C PHE A 207 -12.56 -2.19 8.02
N SER A 208 -13.23 -1.07 7.78
CA SER A 208 -13.67 -0.11 8.83
C SER A 208 -14.69 -0.69 9.83
N GLY A 209 -15.15 -1.94 9.59
CA GLY A 209 -16.04 -2.70 10.44
C GLY A 209 -15.73 -4.20 10.39
N SER A 210 -16.73 -5.04 10.10
CA SER A 210 -16.56 -6.50 10.10
C SER A 210 -15.79 -7.08 8.89
N GLY A 211 -15.28 -6.24 7.98
CA GLY A 211 -14.57 -6.72 6.79
C GLY A 211 -15.48 -7.42 5.77
N PRO A 212 -14.94 -7.76 4.58
CA PRO A 212 -15.49 -8.84 3.78
C PRO A 212 -15.44 -10.17 4.56
N SER A 213 -16.44 -11.03 4.35
CA SER A 213 -16.40 -12.41 4.87
C SER A 213 -15.48 -13.28 4.01
N ILE A 214 -14.43 -13.81 4.61
CA ILE A 214 -13.41 -14.62 3.93
C ILE A 214 -13.63 -16.10 4.27
N PRO A 215 -13.91 -16.99 3.29
CA PRO A 215 -14.05 -18.42 3.56
C PRO A 215 -12.83 -19.00 4.28
N GLU A 216 -13.03 -19.95 5.22
CA GLU A 216 -11.91 -20.59 5.94
C GLU A 216 -10.87 -21.24 5.02
N ALA A 217 -11.28 -21.76 3.85
CA ALA A 217 -10.37 -22.32 2.87
C ALA A 217 -9.45 -21.27 2.19
N ASN A 218 -9.82 -19.99 2.26
CA ASN A 218 -9.10 -18.88 1.63
C ASN A 218 -8.42 -17.95 2.66
N PHE A 219 -8.38 -18.35 3.93
CA PHE A 219 -7.84 -17.54 5.02
C PHE A 219 -6.60 -18.20 5.63
N ASP A 220 -5.49 -17.46 5.66
CA ASP A 220 -4.27 -17.89 6.35
C ASP A 220 -4.40 -17.74 7.87
N THR A 221 -4.48 -18.87 8.58
CA THR A 221 -4.63 -18.90 10.04
C THR A 221 -3.37 -18.51 10.80
N ASN A 222 -2.25 -18.24 10.13
CA ASN A 222 -1.05 -17.67 10.74
C ASN A 222 -1.13 -16.14 10.91
N ILE A 223 -2.13 -15.48 10.31
CA ILE A 223 -2.39 -14.06 10.53
C ILE A 223 -2.76 -13.86 12.00
N THR A 224 -2.12 -12.91 12.66
CA THR A 224 -2.37 -12.53 14.06
C THR A 224 -2.55 -11.03 14.19
N SER A 225 -3.06 -10.57 15.33
CA SER A 225 -3.01 -9.15 15.71
C SER A 225 -1.58 -8.60 15.55
N GLY A 226 -1.44 -7.38 15.03
CA GLY A 226 -0.15 -6.75 14.72
C GLY A 226 0.44 -7.12 13.37
N SER A 227 -0.16 -8.07 12.64
CA SER A 227 0.29 -8.43 11.29
C SER A 227 -0.13 -7.40 10.25
N VAL A 228 0.63 -7.33 9.16
CA VAL A 228 0.10 -6.88 7.87
C VAL A 228 -0.28 -8.12 7.06
N ALA A 229 -1.50 -8.12 6.54
CA ALA A 229 -2.02 -9.16 5.67
C ALA A 229 -2.22 -8.62 4.25
N LEU A 230 -2.31 -9.53 3.30
CA LEU A 230 -2.63 -9.26 1.90
C LEU A 230 -4.01 -9.84 1.61
N PHE A 231 -4.90 -9.05 1.02
CA PHE A 231 -6.24 -9.50 0.62
C PHE A 231 -6.47 -9.28 -0.87
N TRP A 232 -7.31 -10.12 -1.47
CA TRP A 232 -7.68 -10.05 -2.88
C TRP A 232 -8.97 -10.82 -3.16
N TYR A 233 -9.62 -10.54 -4.30
CA TYR A 233 -10.79 -11.26 -4.78
C TYR A 233 -10.41 -12.22 -5.91
N GLY A 234 -10.35 -13.51 -5.60
CA GLY A 234 -10.05 -14.57 -6.57
C GLY A 234 -11.28 -15.31 -7.09
N ASN A 235 -11.06 -16.37 -7.87
CA ASN A 235 -12.10 -17.26 -8.40
C ASN A 235 -12.94 -17.96 -7.30
N ASN A 236 -12.38 -18.13 -6.11
CA ASN A 236 -13.02 -18.71 -4.94
C ASN A 236 -13.60 -17.67 -3.96
N GLY A 237 -13.69 -16.40 -4.38
CA GLY A 237 -14.12 -15.27 -3.56
C GLY A 237 -12.96 -14.55 -2.88
N TRP A 238 -13.27 -13.80 -1.82
CA TRP A 238 -12.25 -13.11 -1.02
C TRP A 238 -11.27 -14.12 -0.42
N ALA A 239 -10.00 -13.73 -0.43
CA ALA A 239 -8.90 -14.46 0.15
C ALA A 239 -7.99 -13.51 0.92
N MET A 240 -7.28 -14.05 1.90
CA MET A 240 -6.31 -13.28 2.67
C MET A 240 -5.16 -14.17 3.14
N LYS A 241 -3.93 -13.67 3.01
CA LYS A 241 -2.70 -14.33 3.46
C LYS A 241 -1.86 -13.39 4.30
N LYS A 242 -1.05 -13.93 5.23
CA LYS A 242 -0.08 -13.11 5.96
C LYS A 242 0.97 -12.60 4.97
N ALA A 243 1.32 -11.31 5.06
CA ALA A 243 2.50 -10.81 4.33
C ALA A 243 3.76 -11.45 4.92
N GLN A 244 4.82 -11.56 4.12
CA GLN A 244 6.10 -12.09 4.61
C GLN A 244 6.70 -11.09 5.60
N GLN A 245 6.97 -11.55 6.82
CA GLN A 245 7.53 -10.71 7.87
C GLN A 245 9.05 -10.83 7.91
N VAL A 246 9.73 -9.70 7.88
CA VAL A 246 11.15 -9.55 8.24
C VAL A 246 11.18 -8.75 9.54
N THR A 247 11.82 -9.28 10.58
CA THR A 247 11.91 -8.64 11.88
C THR A 247 13.37 -8.40 12.23
N GLY A 248 13.67 -7.21 12.74
CA GLY A 248 15.02 -6.82 13.14
C GLY A 248 15.09 -5.35 13.50
N ILE A 249 16.30 -4.84 13.71
CA ILE A 249 16.56 -3.44 14.01
C ILE A 249 16.47 -2.61 12.73
N PHE A 250 15.69 -1.53 12.78
CA PHE A 250 15.67 -0.54 11.71
C PHE A 250 17.02 0.20 11.66
N VAL A 251 17.72 0.16 10.53
CA VAL A 251 19.03 0.80 10.38
C VAL A 251 18.90 2.13 9.63
N ASP A 252 18.28 2.12 8.45
CA ASP A 252 18.02 3.30 7.62
C ASP A 252 16.94 2.99 6.58
N GLY A 253 16.47 4.01 5.88
CA GLY A 253 15.58 3.88 4.75
C GLY A 253 15.39 5.19 4.01
N ALA A 254 14.85 5.08 2.80
CA ALA A 254 14.43 6.20 1.99
C ALA A 254 13.16 5.82 1.23
N ASP A 255 12.13 6.65 1.38
CA ASP A 255 10.86 6.48 0.66
C ASP A 255 11.10 6.26 -0.84
N HIS A 256 10.38 5.31 -1.42
CA HIS A 256 10.47 4.94 -2.83
C HIS A 256 11.85 4.50 -3.30
N THR A 257 12.73 4.08 -2.38
CA THR A 257 14.08 3.62 -2.71
C THR A 257 14.41 2.30 -2.01
N PHE A 258 14.52 2.29 -0.68
CA PHE A 258 14.92 1.09 0.07
C PHE A 258 14.61 1.20 1.57
N TYR A 259 14.63 0.05 2.24
CA TYR A 259 14.56 -0.09 3.69
C TYR A 259 15.61 -1.08 4.19
N ASP A 260 16.29 -0.74 5.29
CA ASP A 260 17.36 -1.56 5.86
C ASP A 260 16.98 -2.09 7.25
N ILE A 261 16.92 -3.41 7.36
CA ILE A 261 16.63 -4.15 8.59
C ILE A 261 17.81 -5.07 8.88
N ASP A 262 18.46 -4.91 10.04
CA ASP A 262 19.64 -5.69 10.45
C ASP A 262 20.78 -5.72 9.40
N ASP A 263 21.09 -4.57 8.78
CA ASP A 263 22.09 -4.41 7.72
C ASP A 263 21.75 -5.22 6.43
N VAL A 264 20.46 -5.57 6.25
CA VAL A 264 19.92 -6.16 5.02
C VAL A 264 19.01 -5.14 4.33
N THR A 265 19.42 -4.73 3.13
CA THR A 265 18.67 -3.77 2.30
C THR A 265 17.59 -4.48 1.47
N TYR A 266 16.38 -3.95 1.54
CA TYR A 266 15.22 -4.33 0.73
C TYR A 266 14.87 -3.17 -0.18
N GLU A 267 14.86 -3.40 -1.50
CA GLU A 267 14.43 -2.40 -2.48
C GLU A 267 12.92 -2.13 -2.35
N ASP A 268 12.50 -0.90 -2.66
CA ASP A 268 11.08 -0.52 -2.67
C ASP A 268 10.52 -0.51 -4.09
N ALA A 269 9.22 -0.78 -4.21
CA ALA A 269 8.47 -0.57 -5.44
C ALA A 269 7.69 0.74 -5.34
N MET A 270 8.00 1.68 -6.22
CA MET A 270 7.20 2.88 -6.35
C MET A 270 5.71 2.54 -6.59
N LEU A 271 4.82 3.28 -5.95
CA LEU A 271 3.35 3.20 -6.13
C LEU A 271 2.65 1.96 -5.57
N PHE A 272 3.34 0.99 -4.97
CA PHE A 272 2.72 -0.24 -4.46
C PHE A 272 2.04 -0.06 -3.09
N SER A 273 2.69 0.61 -2.15
CA SER A 273 2.24 0.75 -0.75
C SER A 273 1.19 1.85 -0.50
N ARG A 274 0.40 2.25 -1.51
CA ARG A 274 -0.42 3.46 -1.41
C ARG A 274 -1.82 3.22 -0.84
N ASP A 275 -2.10 4.02 0.19
CA ASP A 275 -3.37 4.29 0.87
C ASP A 275 -4.16 3.18 1.59
N ASN A 276 -3.84 1.91 1.38
CA ASN A 276 -4.55 0.84 2.10
C ASN A 276 -4.17 0.71 3.58
N LEU A 277 -2.93 1.04 3.95
CA LEU A 277 -2.47 1.05 5.35
C LEU A 277 -2.71 2.41 6.01
N PHE A 278 -2.74 2.41 7.36
CA PHE A 278 -2.60 3.66 8.11
C PHE A 278 -1.31 4.35 7.67
N ILE A 279 -1.34 5.67 7.54
CA ILE A 279 -0.20 6.40 6.99
C ILE A 279 1.08 6.14 7.80
N SER A 280 0.95 6.02 9.13
CA SER A 280 2.04 5.70 10.04
C SER A 280 2.68 4.32 9.81
N ASN A 281 2.03 3.42 9.08
CA ASN A 281 2.52 2.07 8.80
C ASN A 281 2.89 1.87 7.33
N ARG A 282 2.82 2.93 6.51
CA ARG A 282 3.41 2.92 5.18
C ARG A 282 4.93 2.99 5.30
N PRO A 283 5.69 2.26 4.48
CA PRO A 283 7.13 2.15 4.68
C PRO A 283 7.88 3.49 4.67
N GLY A 284 7.52 4.43 3.79
CA GLY A 284 8.12 5.78 3.73
C GLY A 284 7.85 6.62 4.98
N GLU A 285 6.59 6.80 5.33
CA GLU A 285 6.18 7.63 6.47
C GLU A 285 6.59 7.03 7.83
N PHE A 286 6.58 5.68 7.95
CA PHE A 286 7.15 5.00 9.11
C PHE A 286 8.65 5.30 9.22
N THR A 287 9.39 5.17 8.11
CA THR A 287 10.83 5.45 8.03
C THR A 287 11.16 6.88 8.44
N ASP A 288 10.43 7.87 7.95
CA ASP A 288 10.66 9.28 8.25
C ASP A 288 10.49 9.56 9.75
N ALA A 289 9.44 9.01 10.38
CA ALA A 289 9.25 9.14 11.82
C ALA A 289 10.36 8.46 12.63
N GLN A 290 10.77 7.24 12.27
CA GLN A 290 11.87 6.54 12.96
C GLN A 290 13.17 7.34 12.87
N LYS A 291 13.50 7.89 11.69
CA LYS A 291 14.69 8.71 11.47
C LYS A 291 14.64 10.01 12.24
N PHE A 292 13.48 10.67 12.27
CA PHE A 292 13.29 11.92 12.99
C PHE A 292 13.58 11.75 14.49
N PHE A 293 13.04 10.70 15.11
CA PHE A 293 13.27 10.39 16.53
C PHE A 293 14.59 9.65 16.80
N GLN A 294 15.42 9.43 15.78
CA GLN A 294 16.70 8.72 15.88
C GLN A 294 16.55 7.29 16.40
N PHE A 295 15.45 6.63 16.07
CA PHE A 295 15.21 5.22 16.36
C PHE A 295 15.89 4.32 15.32
N THR A 296 17.20 4.48 15.16
CA THR A 296 17.99 3.76 14.16
C THR A 296 19.18 3.05 14.78
N LYS A 297 19.47 1.84 14.31
CA LYS A 297 20.69 1.09 14.65
C LYS A 297 20.92 1.02 16.18
N ASP A 298 21.99 1.65 16.67
CA ASP A 298 22.43 1.53 18.06
C ASP A 298 21.49 2.23 19.05
N SER A 299 20.79 3.30 18.63
CA SER A 299 19.83 4.01 19.49
C SER A 299 18.49 3.28 19.60
N ALA A 300 18.19 2.35 18.69
CA ALA A 300 17.03 1.45 18.78
C ALA A 300 17.40 0.03 19.23
N ALA A 301 18.56 -0.16 19.89
CA ALA A 301 19.05 -1.49 20.25
C ALA A 301 18.03 -2.29 21.09
N GLY A 302 17.57 -3.42 20.53
CA GLY A 302 16.57 -4.29 21.15
C GLY A 302 15.12 -3.86 20.93
N LEU A 303 14.87 -2.85 20.08
CA LEU A 303 13.56 -2.40 19.63
C LEU A 303 13.37 -2.81 18.17
N ASP A 304 12.95 -4.06 17.98
CA ASP A 304 12.71 -4.59 16.64
C ASP A 304 11.52 -3.90 15.99
N VAL A 305 11.60 -3.74 14.67
CA VAL A 305 10.48 -3.43 13.78
C VAL A 305 10.19 -4.63 12.89
N SER A 306 9.05 -4.61 12.23
CA SER A 306 8.69 -5.58 11.19
C SER A 306 8.52 -4.88 9.85
N LEU A 307 9.31 -5.27 8.87
CA LEU A 307 9.09 -4.98 7.45
C LEU A 307 8.24 -6.09 6.85
N TRP A 308 7.14 -5.71 6.21
CA TRP A 308 6.19 -6.64 5.61
C TRP A 308 6.35 -6.62 4.09
N LEU A 309 6.58 -7.79 3.50
CA LEU A 309 6.87 -7.97 2.08
C LEU A 309 5.76 -8.80 1.40
N VAL A 310 5.54 -8.55 0.12
CA VAL A 310 4.73 -9.44 -0.72
C VAL A 310 5.44 -10.78 -0.88
N PRO A 311 4.79 -11.92 -0.55
CA PRO A 311 5.36 -13.23 -0.83
C PRO A 311 5.45 -13.47 -2.33
N VAL A 312 6.61 -13.95 -2.79
CA VAL A 312 6.90 -14.26 -4.20
C VAL A 312 7.19 -15.76 -4.37
N THR A 313 7.00 -16.27 -5.59
CA THR A 313 7.20 -17.69 -5.93
C THR A 313 8.67 -18.07 -5.92
N ASN A 314 9.55 -17.20 -6.44
CA ASN A 314 11.00 -17.39 -6.33
C ASN A 314 11.52 -16.88 -4.98
N THR A 315 11.69 -17.78 -4.01
CA THR A 315 12.11 -17.44 -2.64
C THR A 315 13.56 -16.93 -2.51
N ASN A 316 14.33 -16.88 -3.60
CA ASN A 316 15.62 -16.18 -3.62
C ASN A 316 15.47 -14.68 -3.85
N ASN A 317 14.27 -14.22 -4.24
CA ASN A 317 13.90 -12.82 -4.37
C ASN A 317 13.00 -12.41 -3.20
N THR A 318 12.79 -11.11 -3.05
CA THR A 318 11.81 -10.53 -2.13
C THR A 318 10.78 -9.75 -2.94
N GLY A 319 9.50 -9.86 -2.58
CA GLY A 319 8.50 -8.94 -3.12
C GLY A 319 8.61 -7.56 -2.49
N ALA A 320 7.80 -6.62 -2.97
CA ALA A 320 7.86 -5.25 -2.48
C ALA A 320 7.47 -5.12 -1.01
N PRO A 321 8.08 -4.17 -0.29
CA PRO A 321 7.57 -3.61 0.95
C PRO A 321 6.11 -3.16 0.80
N ILE A 322 5.22 -3.75 1.60
CA ILE A 322 3.81 -3.32 1.69
C ILE A 322 3.55 -2.46 2.92
N GLY A 323 4.32 -2.66 4.00
CA GLY A 323 4.13 -1.94 5.26
C GLY A 323 5.25 -2.14 6.26
N MET A 324 5.27 -1.29 7.28
CA MET A 324 6.15 -1.41 8.44
C MET A 324 5.35 -1.24 9.73
N THR A 325 5.70 -2.03 10.75
CA THR A 325 5.07 -1.95 12.08
C THR A 325 6.13 -2.10 13.14
N SER A 326 5.91 -1.55 14.33
CA SER A 326 6.83 -1.77 15.46
C SER A 326 6.33 -2.79 16.49
N ASP A 327 5.10 -3.29 16.34
CA ASP A 327 4.47 -4.36 17.12
C ASP A 327 4.83 -4.33 18.62
N GLY A 328 5.63 -5.29 19.12
CA GLY A 328 6.03 -5.38 20.53
C GLY A 328 6.84 -4.18 21.06
N SER A 329 7.53 -3.46 20.17
CA SER A 329 8.36 -2.29 20.48
C SER A 329 7.59 -0.96 20.46
N SER A 330 6.39 -0.96 19.85
CA SER A 330 5.57 0.23 19.59
C SER A 330 5.32 1.13 20.81
N ARG A 331 5.06 0.51 21.97
CA ARG A 331 4.84 1.22 23.22
C ARG A 331 6.10 1.96 23.69
N THR A 332 7.28 1.37 23.50
CA THR A 332 8.55 1.98 23.87
C THR A 332 8.87 3.13 22.92
N PHE A 333 8.74 2.93 21.61
CA PHE A 333 8.92 4.00 20.62
C PHE A 333 8.02 5.20 20.91
N LEU A 334 6.73 4.98 21.19
CA LEU A 334 5.82 6.07 21.55
C LEU A 334 6.28 6.79 22.83
N SER A 335 6.71 6.06 23.87
CA SER A 335 7.19 6.66 25.11
C SER A 335 8.43 7.52 24.91
N GLU A 336 9.36 7.08 24.06
CA GLU A 336 10.57 7.84 23.72
C GLU A 336 10.25 9.05 22.84
N ALA A 337 9.35 8.90 21.87
CA ALA A 337 8.87 9.99 21.03
C ALA A 337 8.18 11.08 21.87
N ILE A 338 7.34 10.70 22.85
CA ILE A 338 6.75 11.63 23.83
C ILE A 338 7.83 12.37 24.61
N THR A 339 8.85 11.65 25.09
CA THR A 339 9.94 12.24 25.87
C THR A 339 10.70 13.28 25.02
N HIS A 340 11.08 12.92 23.80
CA HIS A 340 11.73 13.82 22.85
C HIS A 340 10.88 15.05 22.55
N THR A 341 9.57 14.87 22.35
CA THR A 341 8.63 15.95 22.07
C THR A 341 8.48 16.90 23.27
N GLN A 342 8.41 16.35 24.49
CA GLN A 342 8.33 17.13 25.73
C GLN A 342 9.59 17.98 25.94
N GLU A 343 10.77 17.46 25.60
CA GLU A 343 12.02 18.22 25.70
C GLU A 343 11.99 19.50 24.84
N HIS A 344 11.39 19.48 23.65
CA HIS A 344 11.21 20.69 22.84
C HIS A 344 10.24 21.66 23.50
N LEU A 345 9.10 21.16 24.00
CA LEU A 345 8.10 22.00 24.66
C LEU A 345 8.64 22.67 25.94
N ASP A 346 9.48 21.98 26.71
CA ASP A 346 10.08 22.50 27.96
C ASP A 346 11.15 23.58 27.71
N ASN A 347 11.72 23.64 26.50
CA ASN A 347 12.83 24.53 26.16
C ASN A 347 12.39 25.88 25.55
N VAL A 348 11.11 26.04 25.19
CA VAL A 348 10.57 27.29 24.64
C VAL A 348 9.89 28.15 25.70
N THR A 349 9.77 29.45 25.42
CA THR A 349 8.92 30.38 26.17
C THR A 349 7.68 30.73 25.35
N VAL A 350 6.50 30.78 25.97
CA VAL A 350 5.31 31.28 25.27
C VAL A 350 5.33 32.81 25.26
N SER A 351 5.23 33.42 24.09
CA SER A 351 5.14 34.87 23.89
C SER A 351 4.30 35.21 22.66
N ASP A 352 3.74 36.42 22.60
CA ASP A 352 2.98 36.89 21.43
C ASP A 352 3.90 37.29 20.27
N ASP A 353 5.08 37.85 20.56
CA ASP A 353 6.01 38.41 19.57
C ASP A 353 7.50 38.27 19.93
N GLY A 354 7.83 37.65 21.06
CA GLY A 354 9.20 37.42 21.51
C GLY A 354 9.93 38.66 22.03
N SER A 355 9.26 39.81 22.14
CA SER A 355 9.87 41.06 22.65
C SER A 355 10.16 41.03 24.15
N ASP A 356 9.55 40.09 24.88
CA ASP A 356 9.76 39.84 26.32
C ASP A 356 10.67 38.64 26.59
N VAL A 357 11.17 37.98 25.55
CA VAL A 357 12.06 36.81 25.64
C VAL A 357 13.49 37.21 25.31
N SER A 358 14.44 36.72 26.11
CA SER A 358 15.88 36.95 25.90
C SER A 358 16.34 36.40 24.54
N SER A 359 17.29 37.09 23.89
CA SER A 359 17.81 36.72 22.57
C SER A 359 18.61 35.42 22.49
N ASP A 360 18.89 34.79 23.63
CA ASP A 360 19.49 33.45 23.74
C ASP A 360 18.49 32.33 24.03
N ARG A 361 17.18 32.64 24.06
CA ARG A 361 16.09 31.68 24.28
C ARG A 361 15.13 31.61 23.11
N TYR A 362 14.62 30.41 22.88
CA TYR A 362 13.53 30.19 21.92
C TYR A 362 12.18 30.56 22.51
N TRP A 363 11.27 31.00 21.65
CA TRP A 363 9.87 31.25 21.95
C TRP A 363 8.97 30.79 20.81
N VAL A 364 7.71 30.55 21.15
CA VAL A 364 6.61 30.25 20.23
C VAL A 364 5.33 30.96 20.69
N THR A 365 4.34 31.08 19.80
CA THR A 365 3.01 31.58 20.18
C THR A 365 2.24 30.59 21.03
N GLN A 366 1.22 31.08 21.75
CA GLN A 366 0.35 30.21 22.56
C GLN A 366 -0.33 29.12 21.73
N ASP A 367 -0.76 29.42 20.50
CA ASP A 367 -1.44 28.46 19.64
C ASP A 367 -0.51 27.31 19.22
N VAL A 368 0.76 27.63 18.88
CA VAL A 368 1.79 26.64 18.54
C VAL A 368 2.13 25.76 19.75
N TYR A 369 2.30 26.36 20.92
CA TYR A 369 2.53 25.62 22.16
C TYR A 369 1.38 24.64 22.45
N THR A 370 0.14 25.12 22.41
CA THR A 370 -1.05 24.32 22.70
C THR A 370 -1.22 23.17 21.70
N GLN A 371 -0.89 23.38 20.42
CA GLN A 371 -0.95 22.29 19.43
C GLN A 371 -0.01 21.13 19.79
N LEU A 372 1.22 21.43 20.22
CA LEU A 372 2.19 20.40 20.63
C LEU A 372 1.80 19.75 21.96
N ASP A 373 1.39 20.55 22.95
CA ASP A 373 0.94 20.06 24.26
C ASP A 373 -0.27 19.11 24.13
N ASP A 374 -1.26 19.46 23.30
CA ASP A 374 -2.41 18.61 23.02
C ASP A 374 -2.01 17.30 22.33
N ALA A 375 -1.01 17.32 21.44
CA ALA A 375 -0.49 16.10 20.79
C ALA A 375 0.19 15.17 21.80
N ILE A 376 1.02 15.72 22.71
CA ILE A 376 1.64 14.98 23.81
C ILE A 376 0.57 14.38 24.74
N ALA A 377 -0.49 15.15 25.06
CA ALA A 377 -1.57 14.68 25.90
C ALA A 377 -2.31 13.49 25.27
N ARG A 378 -2.58 13.53 23.96
CA ARG A 378 -3.20 12.42 23.21
C ARG A 378 -2.32 11.17 23.19
N ALA A 379 -1.04 11.33 22.88
CA ALA A 379 -0.07 10.24 22.89
C ALA A 379 0.02 9.55 24.26
N ASN A 380 0.08 10.34 25.35
CA ASN A 380 0.03 9.81 26.71
C ASN A 380 -1.29 9.08 27.02
N ALA A 381 -2.42 9.61 26.56
CA ALA A 381 -3.71 8.95 26.74
C ALA A 381 -3.73 7.56 26.09
N SER A 382 -3.17 7.42 24.88
CA SER A 382 -3.01 6.11 24.24
C SER A 382 -2.16 5.15 25.07
N LEU A 383 -1.03 5.59 25.65
CA LEU A 383 -0.22 4.73 26.53
C LEU A 383 -0.99 4.24 27.75
N THR A 384 -1.85 5.08 28.34
CA THR A 384 -2.61 4.70 29.54
C THR A 384 -3.80 3.79 29.25
N SER A 385 -4.28 3.76 28.02
CA SER A 385 -5.41 2.93 27.61
C SER A 385 -5.00 1.46 27.49
N ALA A 386 -5.74 0.58 28.18
CA ALA A 386 -5.53 -0.87 28.12
C ALA A 386 -5.93 -1.48 26.76
N ASN A 387 -6.72 -0.76 25.96
CA ASN A 387 -7.22 -1.22 24.67
C ASN A 387 -6.41 -0.68 23.48
N SER A 388 -5.38 0.15 23.72
CA SER A 388 -4.57 0.69 22.65
C SER A 388 -3.68 -0.38 22.02
N THR A 389 -3.61 -0.35 20.70
CA THR A 389 -2.91 -1.34 19.88
C THR A 389 -1.59 -0.80 19.35
N SER A 390 -0.75 -1.69 18.83
CA SER A 390 0.54 -1.30 18.25
C SER A 390 0.37 -0.31 17.09
N PHE A 391 -0.67 -0.48 16.26
CA PHE A 391 -0.98 0.47 15.19
C PHE A 391 -1.32 1.86 15.70
N LEU A 392 -2.09 1.98 16.80
CA LEU A 392 -2.37 3.28 17.41
C LEU A 392 -1.10 3.91 17.99
N PHE A 393 -0.17 3.12 18.54
CA PHE A 393 1.10 3.65 19.04
C PHE A 393 2.02 4.12 17.91
N ASP A 394 2.10 3.37 16.81
CA ASP A 394 2.78 3.81 15.57
C ASP A 394 2.16 5.12 15.07
N TYR A 395 0.83 5.18 15.05
CA TYR A 395 0.09 6.36 14.61
C TYR A 395 0.37 7.59 15.48
N GLN A 396 0.29 7.48 16.80
CA GLN A 396 0.58 8.61 17.69
C GLN A 396 2.06 9.04 17.59
N SER A 397 2.99 8.11 17.38
CA SER A 397 4.40 8.45 17.14
C SER A 397 4.55 9.28 15.86
N TYR A 398 3.87 8.88 14.78
CA TYR A 398 3.84 9.61 13.53
C TYR A 398 3.18 11.01 13.66
N ILE A 399 2.09 11.12 14.43
CA ILE A 399 1.45 12.43 14.70
C ILE A 399 2.38 13.35 15.49
N LEU A 400 3.15 12.85 16.47
CA LEU A 400 4.16 13.66 17.17
C LEU A 400 5.26 14.12 16.20
N TYR A 401 5.72 13.25 15.30
CA TYR A 401 6.65 13.61 14.24
C TYR A 401 6.08 14.75 13.37
N LEU A 402 4.86 14.62 12.83
CA LEU A 402 4.25 15.68 12.02
C LEU A 402 4.04 16.98 12.81
N THR A 403 3.71 16.89 14.10
CA THR A 403 3.51 18.08 14.94
C THR A 403 4.83 18.81 15.21
N LEU A 404 5.96 18.11 15.30
CA LEU A 404 7.28 18.71 15.44
C LEU A 404 7.87 19.20 14.11
N ASN A 405 7.88 18.33 13.10
CA ASN A 405 8.56 18.55 11.82
C ASN A 405 7.72 19.35 10.82
N GLY A 406 6.40 19.21 10.88
CA GLY A 406 5.48 19.68 9.85
C GLY A 406 5.25 18.62 8.75
N SER A 407 4.20 18.82 7.95
CA SER A 407 3.79 17.89 6.88
C SER A 407 4.26 18.30 5.49
N ALA A 408 4.89 19.46 5.31
CA ALA A 408 5.23 19.98 3.99
C ALA A 408 6.38 19.23 3.31
N THR A 409 7.29 18.65 4.10
CA THR A 409 8.44 17.87 3.59
C THR A 409 8.15 16.38 3.51
N ASP A 410 7.09 15.92 4.17
CA ASP A 410 6.59 14.56 4.08
C ASP A 410 5.56 14.48 2.94
N ILE A 411 6.00 13.93 1.81
CA ILE A 411 5.21 13.87 0.59
C ILE A 411 3.92 13.08 0.83
N GLY A 412 4.00 11.98 1.58
CA GLY A 412 2.88 11.15 1.94
C GLY A 412 1.84 11.90 2.77
N ALA A 413 2.29 12.59 3.82
CA ALA A 413 1.45 13.43 4.66
C ALA A 413 0.75 14.54 3.85
N ALA A 414 1.50 15.23 2.98
CA ALA A 414 0.96 16.29 2.14
C ALA A 414 -0.11 15.77 1.16
N TYR A 415 0.12 14.63 0.52
CA TYR A 415 -0.87 13.99 -0.35
C TYR A 415 -2.10 13.50 0.40
N ALA A 416 -1.92 13.07 1.66
CA ALA A 416 -3.01 12.75 2.57
C ALA A 416 -3.67 14.01 3.16
N TYR A 417 -3.27 15.22 2.77
CA TYR A 417 -3.84 16.50 3.22
C TYR A 417 -3.61 16.82 4.71
N PHE A 418 -2.59 16.24 5.33
CA PHE A 418 -2.11 16.75 6.60
C PHE A 418 -1.52 18.15 6.42
N ASN A 419 -1.83 19.05 7.34
CA ASN A 419 -1.43 20.46 7.28
C ASN A 419 -0.86 20.93 8.61
N TYR A 420 0.25 20.30 9.02
CA TYR A 420 1.03 20.73 10.18
C TYR A 420 2.15 21.65 9.71
N THR A 421 2.27 22.83 10.32
CA THR A 421 3.43 23.69 10.06
C THR A 421 4.70 23.12 10.66
N GLY A 422 4.58 22.43 11.81
CA GLY A 422 5.70 21.90 12.57
C GLY A 422 6.17 22.89 13.64
N PHE A 423 6.16 22.46 14.89
CA PHE A 423 6.61 23.25 16.03
C PHE A 423 8.03 23.79 15.84
N LEU A 424 8.95 22.96 15.34
CA LEU A 424 10.35 23.35 15.11
C LEU A 424 10.51 24.43 14.03
N ASN A 425 9.55 24.54 13.11
CA ASN A 425 9.55 25.59 12.08
C ASN A 425 9.02 26.93 12.60
N GLU A 426 8.35 26.92 13.76
CA GLU A 426 7.74 28.10 14.40
C GLU A 426 8.60 28.65 15.55
N GLU A 427 9.63 27.92 15.99
CA GLU A 427 10.58 28.40 17.00
C GLU A 427 11.37 29.61 16.52
N GLN A 428 11.42 30.65 17.36
CA GLN A 428 12.15 31.88 17.09
C GLN A 428 13.00 32.28 18.30
N TYR A 429 14.14 32.94 18.07
CA TYR A 429 14.88 33.56 19.17
C TYR A 429 14.18 34.84 19.65
N GLY A 430 14.25 35.09 20.96
CA GLY A 430 13.75 36.33 21.55
C GLY A 430 14.48 37.58 21.05
N THR A 431 13.91 38.75 21.33
CA THR A 431 14.47 40.05 20.87
C THR A 431 14.71 41.06 21.98
N ALA A 432 14.51 40.65 23.25
CA ALA A 432 14.69 41.51 24.43
C ALA A 432 16.14 41.95 24.68
#